data_AF-A0AB36XVZ5-F1
#
_entry.id   AF-A0AB36XVZ5-F1
#
_cell.length_a   1.000
_cell.length_b   1.000
_cell.length_c   1.000
_cell.angle_alpha   90.00
_cell.angle_beta   90.00
_cell.angle_gamma   90.00
#
_symmetry.space_group_name_H-M   'P 1'
#
loop_
_entity.id
_entity.type
_entity.pdbx_description
1 polymer ?
#
loop_
_entity_poly.entity_id
_entity_poly.type
_entity_poly.pdbx_seq_one_letter_code
_entity_poly.pdbx_strand_id
1 'polypeptide(L)'
;MQITTTQKYSPKLFNLDQLTRIRETAVNMESLEEQLLLAIMLSGTRNSQFLPMKIKDLEVTGDGLITVKGVSIPFPCMPATIESIKRKSLSKEDYVFRSSVNPGTHMNMRELSTRFRKWLKKANVDTEGATPHNLRLSVIIAYAAAPK
;
A
#
# COMPACT_ATOMS: atom_id res chain seq x y z
N MET A 1 23.08 -20.98 -31.75
CA MET A 1 22.87 -20.26 -30.46
C MET A 1 21.91 -19.12 -30.73
N GLN A 2 20.67 -19.20 -30.26
CA GLN A 2 19.70 -18.11 -30.40
C GLN A 2 19.89 -17.13 -29.24
N ILE A 3 20.21 -15.89 -29.57
CA ILE A 3 20.27 -14.79 -28.60
C ILE A 3 18.83 -14.34 -28.37
N THR A 4 18.23 -14.75 -27.26
CA THR A 4 16.95 -14.21 -26.80
C THR A 4 17.18 -12.77 -26.33
N THR A 5 16.83 -11.81 -27.17
CA THR A 5 16.76 -10.39 -26.81
C THR A 5 15.71 -10.24 -25.72
N THR A 6 16.13 -10.10 -24.46
CA THR A 6 15.26 -9.68 -23.36
C THR A 6 14.72 -8.30 -23.71
N GLN A 7 13.44 -8.22 -24.10
CA GLN A 7 12.72 -6.95 -24.20
C GLN A 7 12.93 -6.19 -22.88
N LYS A 8 13.52 -4.99 -22.97
CA LYS A 8 13.64 -4.06 -21.84
C LYS A 8 12.23 -3.75 -21.34
N TYR A 9 11.84 -4.36 -20.22
CA TYR A 9 10.61 -4.01 -19.52
C TYR A 9 10.77 -2.59 -18.97
N SER A 10 10.15 -1.62 -19.63
CA SER A 10 9.98 -0.28 -19.08
C SER A 10 8.84 -0.34 -18.07
N PRO A 11 9.09 -0.10 -16.77
CA PRO A 11 8.02 -0.11 -15.78
C PRO A 11 7.01 0.99 -16.14
N LYS A 12 5.72 0.65 -16.17
CA LYS A 12 4.67 1.67 -16.26
C LYS A 12 4.73 2.53 -15.01
N LEU A 13 5.08 3.79 -15.12
CA LEU A 13 5.13 4.71 -13.99
C LEU A 13 3.87 5.57 -13.94
N PHE A 14 3.37 5.79 -12.73
CA PHE A 14 2.35 6.77 -12.43
C PHE A 14 2.97 8.16 -12.36
N ASN A 15 2.35 9.14 -13.03
CA ASN A 15 2.71 10.55 -12.91
C ASN A 15 2.11 11.16 -11.64
N LEU A 16 2.43 12.43 -11.36
CA LEU A 16 1.99 13.10 -10.14
C LEU A 16 0.46 13.16 -10.02
N ASP A 17 -0.25 13.51 -11.10
CA ASP A 17 -1.72 13.59 -11.10
C ASP A 17 -2.39 12.23 -10.84
N GLN A 18 -1.81 11.15 -11.37
CA GLN A 18 -2.26 9.79 -11.08
C GLN A 18 -2.01 9.42 -9.61
N LEU A 19 -0.83 9.75 -9.07
CA LEU A 19 -0.52 9.52 -7.65
C LEU A 19 -1.45 10.30 -6.72
N THR A 20 -1.79 11.55 -7.07
CA THR A 20 -2.75 12.39 -6.35
C THR A 20 -4.13 11.76 -6.32
N ARG A 21 -4.67 11.34 -7.48
CA ARG A 21 -5.98 10.67 -7.55
C ARG A 21 -6.02 9.34 -6.78
N ILE A 22 -4.92 8.58 -6.80
CA ILE A 22 -4.80 7.34 -6.01
C ILE A 22 -4.81 7.67 -4.51
N ARG A 23 -4.13 8.74 -4.10
CA ARG A 23 -4.14 9.21 -2.70
C ARG A 23 -5.52 9.68 -2.25
N GLU A 24 -6.20 10.48 -3.06
CA GLU A 24 -7.58 10.91 -2.79
C GLU A 24 -8.52 9.70 -2.68
N THR A 25 -8.36 8.71 -3.56
CA THR A 25 -9.12 7.46 -3.50
C THR A 25 -8.90 6.74 -2.17
N ALA A 26 -7.66 6.74 -1.64
CA ALA A 26 -7.34 6.14 -0.35
C ALA A 26 -8.04 6.85 0.81
N VAL A 27 -8.08 8.19 0.83
CA VAL A 27 -8.76 8.96 1.89
C VAL A 27 -10.27 8.74 1.88
N ASN A 28 -10.86 8.55 0.69
CA ASN A 28 -12.30 8.42 0.51
C ASN A 28 -12.82 6.97 0.59
N MET A 29 -12.00 5.98 0.96
CA MET A 29 -12.50 4.59 1.08
C MET A 29 -13.32 4.40 2.35
N GLU A 30 -14.40 3.62 2.29
CA GLU A 30 -15.18 3.27 3.48
C GLU A 30 -14.42 2.32 4.42
N SER A 31 -13.58 1.44 3.86
CA SER A 31 -12.83 0.45 4.63
C SER A 31 -11.52 1.01 5.17
N LEU A 32 -11.44 1.21 6.48
CA LEU A 32 -10.22 1.58 7.21
C LEU A 32 -9.02 0.65 6.91
N GLU A 33 -9.27 -0.65 6.72
CA GLU A 33 -8.20 -1.59 6.32
C GLU A 33 -7.66 -1.28 4.92
N GLU A 34 -8.55 -0.96 3.96
CA GLU A 34 -8.13 -0.60 2.61
C GLU A 34 -7.43 0.77 2.57
N GLN A 35 -7.90 1.73 3.37
CA GLN A 35 -7.20 3.02 3.55
C GLN A 35 -5.76 2.80 4.03
N LEU A 36 -5.59 2.03 5.12
CA LEU A 36 -4.28 1.72 5.70
C LEU A 36 -3.37 1.01 4.68
N LEU A 37 -3.91 0.02 3.97
CA LEU A 37 -3.15 -0.75 2.99
C LEU A 37 -2.63 0.14 1.84
N LEU A 38 -3.50 0.96 1.26
CA LEU A 38 -3.10 1.84 0.16
C LEU A 38 -2.19 2.98 0.62
N ALA A 39 -2.40 3.52 1.81
CA ALA A 39 -1.50 4.51 2.41
C ALA A 39 -0.08 3.97 2.60
N ILE A 40 0.08 2.73 3.08
CA ILE A 40 1.40 2.10 3.19
C ILE A 40 2.04 1.86 1.82
N MET A 41 1.25 1.52 0.80
CA MET A 41 1.77 1.42 -0.56
C MET A 41 2.25 2.79 -1.08
N LEU A 42 1.51 3.85 -0.78
CA LEU A 42 1.83 5.23 -1.15
C LEU A 42 2.99 5.85 -0.35
N SER A 43 3.51 5.16 0.67
CA SER A 43 4.77 5.54 1.33
C SER A 43 6.01 4.94 0.66
N GLY A 44 5.82 4.09 -0.37
CA GLY A 44 6.92 3.42 -1.05
C GLY A 44 7.46 2.19 -0.29
N THR A 45 6.73 1.71 0.71
CA THR A 45 7.08 0.49 1.45
C THR A 45 6.97 -0.76 0.57
N ARG A 46 7.87 -1.74 0.73
CA ARG A 46 7.80 -3.00 -0.03
C ARG A 46 6.64 -3.87 0.45
N ASN A 47 6.01 -4.59 -0.47
CA ASN A 47 4.97 -5.58 -0.14
C ASN A 47 5.45 -6.62 0.90
N SER A 48 6.70 -7.08 0.78
CA SER A 48 7.30 -8.02 1.74
C SER A 48 7.50 -7.44 3.13
N GLN A 49 7.50 -6.11 3.29
CA GLN A 49 7.63 -5.45 4.58
C GLN A 49 6.27 -5.36 5.28
N PHE A 50 5.21 -4.98 4.57
CA PHE A 50 3.91 -4.68 5.17
C PHE A 50 2.87 -5.82 5.11
N LEU A 51 2.92 -6.72 4.12
CA LEU A 51 1.95 -7.82 4.05
C LEU A 51 2.01 -8.74 5.28
N PRO A 52 3.19 -9.23 5.73
CA PRO A 52 3.28 -10.11 6.89
C PRO A 52 3.19 -9.35 8.23
N MET A 53 2.77 -8.09 8.23
CA MET A 53 2.69 -7.25 9.43
C MET A 53 1.58 -7.73 10.35
N LYS A 54 1.87 -7.75 11.66
CA LYS A 54 0.93 -8.11 12.72
C LYS A 54 0.42 -6.87 13.45
N ILE A 55 -0.67 -7.03 14.20
CA ILE A 55 -1.26 -5.93 14.99
C ILE A 55 -0.26 -5.33 15.98
N LYS A 56 0.62 -6.15 16.57
CA LYS A 56 1.68 -5.66 17.47
C LYS A 56 2.72 -4.76 16.80
N ASP A 57 2.89 -4.87 15.49
CA ASP A 57 3.86 -4.09 14.73
C ASP A 57 3.32 -2.69 14.37
N LEU A 58 2.03 -2.43 14.68
CA LEU A 58 1.37 -1.14 14.44
C LEU A 58 1.55 -0.22 15.65
N GLU A 59 2.48 0.72 15.54
CA GLU A 59 2.71 1.75 16.54
C GLU A 59 2.21 3.10 16.03
N VAL A 60 1.36 3.76 16.83
CA VAL A 60 0.95 5.15 16.61
C VAL A 60 1.90 6.02 17.41
N THR A 61 2.62 6.89 16.73
CA THR A 61 3.48 7.90 17.37
C THR A 61 2.65 9.13 17.75
N GLY A 62 3.14 9.92 18.71
CA GLY A 62 2.45 11.13 19.20
C GLY A 62 2.13 12.16 18.11
N ASP A 63 2.88 12.14 17.00
CA ASP A 63 2.72 13.05 15.86
C ASP A 63 1.67 12.55 14.84
N GLY A 64 0.94 11.47 15.17
CA GLY A 64 -0.05 10.87 14.28
C GLY A 64 0.55 10.06 13.13
N LEU A 65 1.86 9.76 13.17
CA LEU A 65 2.54 8.89 12.21
C LEU A 65 2.45 7.43 12.64
N ILE A 66 2.42 6.53 11.67
CA ILE A 66 2.53 5.09 11.91
C ILE A 66 3.92 4.64 11.54
N THR A 67 4.58 3.95 12.47
CA THR A 67 5.86 3.31 12.20
C THR A 67 5.62 1.87 11.73
N VAL A 68 5.90 1.59 10.46
CA VAL A 68 5.89 0.23 9.90
C VAL A 68 7.32 -0.26 9.82
N LYS A 69 7.74 -1.14 10.74
CA LYS A 69 9.13 -1.67 10.80
C LYS A 69 10.20 -0.56 10.71
N GLY A 70 10.00 0.54 11.43
CA GLY A 70 10.90 1.69 11.44
C GLY A 70 10.64 2.75 10.36
N VAL A 71 9.67 2.55 9.46
CA VAL A 71 9.27 3.56 8.45
C VAL A 71 8.07 4.34 8.96
N SER A 72 8.26 5.61 9.30
CA SER A 72 7.17 6.51 9.68
C SER A 72 6.40 6.98 8.45
N ILE A 73 5.09 6.76 8.44
CA ILE A 73 4.23 7.06 7.30
C ILE A 73 3.33 8.25 7.67
N PRO A 74 3.53 9.42 7.05
CA PRO A 74 2.61 10.55 7.18
C PRO A 74 1.41 10.29 6.28
N PHE A 75 0.30 9.88 6.88
CA PHE A 75 -0.97 9.77 6.16
C PHE A 75 -2.12 10.30 7.03
N PRO A 76 -2.92 11.25 6.52
CA PRO A 76 -4.03 11.82 7.28
C PRO A 76 -5.05 10.74 7.64
N CYS A 77 -5.67 10.85 8.82
CA CYS A 77 -6.70 9.91 9.35
C CYS A 77 -6.19 8.54 9.85
N MET A 78 -4.88 8.34 9.92
CA MET A 78 -4.30 7.06 10.33
C MET A 78 -4.46 6.65 11.81
N PRO A 79 -4.36 7.56 12.80
CA PRO A 79 -4.51 7.18 14.21
C PRO A 79 -5.88 6.54 14.49
N ALA A 80 -6.97 7.15 14.00
CA ALA A 80 -8.33 6.62 14.15
C ALA A 80 -8.52 5.28 13.42
N THR A 81 -7.87 5.13 12.26
CA THR A 81 -7.86 3.90 11.45
C THR A 81 -7.22 2.74 12.22
N ILE A 82 -6.04 2.96 12.81
CA ILE A 82 -5.36 1.95 13.63
C ILE A 82 -6.15 1.63 14.89
N GLU A 83 -6.62 2.64 15.61
CA GLU A 83 -7.40 2.40 16.83
C GLU A 83 -8.62 1.54 16.52
N SER A 84 -9.32 1.82 15.42
CA SER A 84 -10.47 1.03 14.99
C SER A 84 -10.07 -0.40 14.60
N ILE A 85 -8.91 -0.60 13.97
CA ILE A 85 -8.38 -1.92 13.67
C ILE A 85 -8.02 -2.69 14.94
N LYS A 86 -7.38 -2.03 15.92
CA LYS A 86 -7.03 -2.61 17.23
C LYS A 86 -8.26 -2.93 18.09
N ARG A 87 -9.38 -2.21 17.90
CA ARG A 87 -10.65 -2.43 18.61
C ARG A 87 -11.46 -3.60 18.05
N LYS A 88 -11.21 -4.03 16.82
CA LYS A 88 -11.73 -5.33 16.35
C LYS A 88 -11.09 -6.39 17.25
N SER A 89 -11.85 -7.39 17.72
CA SER A 89 -11.43 -8.46 18.65
C SER A 89 -10.31 -9.36 18.11
N LEU A 90 -9.21 -8.76 17.66
CA LEU A 90 -8.04 -9.35 17.05
C LEU A 90 -6.94 -9.45 18.10
N SER A 91 -6.21 -10.55 18.06
CA SER A 91 -5.02 -10.74 18.86
C SER A 91 -3.88 -9.85 18.33
N LYS A 92 -2.93 -9.51 19.21
CA LYS A 92 -1.68 -8.84 18.84
C LYS A 92 -0.87 -9.63 17.80
N GLU A 93 -1.06 -10.95 17.74
CA GLU A 93 -0.37 -11.84 16.80
C GLU A 93 -1.09 -12.00 15.45
N ASP A 94 -2.30 -11.47 15.31
CA ASP A 94 -3.04 -11.52 14.06
C ASP A 94 -2.40 -10.61 13.01
N TYR A 95 -2.49 -11.01 11.74
CA TYR A 95 -2.05 -10.19 10.62
C TYR A 95 -2.97 -8.97 10.45
N VAL A 96 -2.38 -7.81 10.16
CA VAL A 96 -3.12 -6.58 9.83
C VAL A 96 -3.89 -6.76 8.53
N PHE A 97 -3.24 -7.33 7.52
CA PHE A 97 -3.81 -7.60 6.21
C PHE A 97 -3.97 -9.11 6.04
N ARG A 98 -5.14 -9.63 6.37
CA ARG A 98 -5.42 -11.07 6.32
C ARG A 98 -5.79 -11.52 4.92
N SER A 99 -5.45 -12.77 4.59
CA SER A 99 -5.97 -13.41 3.38
C SER A 99 -7.49 -13.63 3.52
N SER A 100 -8.22 -13.41 2.43
CA SER A 100 -9.64 -13.73 2.36
C SER A 100 -9.90 -15.24 2.27
N VAL A 101 -8.89 -16.04 1.88
CA VAL A 101 -9.00 -17.50 1.78
C VAL A 101 -8.65 -18.18 3.09
N ASN A 102 -7.57 -17.74 3.73
CA ASN A 102 -7.15 -18.27 5.04
C ASN A 102 -6.80 -17.10 5.98
N PRO A 103 -7.73 -16.68 6.86
CA PRO A 103 -7.53 -15.56 7.77
C PRO A 103 -6.35 -15.72 8.74
N GLY A 104 -5.89 -16.96 8.97
CA GLY A 104 -4.68 -17.25 9.77
C GLY A 104 -3.37 -16.93 9.04
N THR A 105 -3.44 -16.48 7.79
CA THR A 105 -2.28 -16.09 6.97
C THR A 105 -2.43 -14.64 6.49
N HIS A 106 -1.31 -14.01 6.16
CA HIS A 106 -1.35 -12.69 5.55
C HIS A 106 -1.85 -12.75 4.11
N MET A 107 -2.38 -11.62 3.64
CA MET A 107 -2.75 -11.41 2.25
C MET A 107 -1.60 -11.74 1.30
N ASN A 108 -1.90 -12.45 0.22
CA ASN A 108 -0.91 -12.78 -0.80
C ASN A 108 -0.87 -11.73 -1.93
N MET A 109 0.13 -11.84 -2.80
CA MET A 109 0.34 -10.90 -3.91
C MET A 109 -0.80 -10.85 -4.94
N ARG A 110 -1.52 -11.97 -5.13
CA ARG A 110 -2.65 -12.04 -6.06
C ARG A 110 -3.85 -11.26 -5.52
N GLU A 111 -4.12 -11.41 -4.23
CA GLU A 111 -5.15 -10.63 -3.53
C GLU A 111 -4.82 -9.14 -3.55
N LEU A 112 -3.57 -8.77 -3.20
CA LEU A 112 -3.10 -7.39 -3.25
C LEU A 112 -3.25 -6.79 -4.66
N SER A 113 -2.83 -7.51 -5.70
CA SER A 113 -2.93 -7.05 -7.09
C SER A 113 -4.39 -6.87 -7.53
N THR A 114 -5.28 -7.72 -7.03
CA THR A 114 -6.72 -7.63 -7.30
C THR A 114 -7.32 -6.38 -6.66
N ARG A 115 -7.03 -6.13 -5.37
CA ARG A 115 -7.47 -4.91 -4.67
C ARG A 115 -6.87 -3.66 -5.32
N PHE A 116 -5.58 -3.69 -5.63
CA PHE A 116 -4.88 -2.59 -6.29
C PHE A 116 -5.54 -2.17 -7.61
N ARG A 117 -5.86 -3.12 -8.49
CA ARG A 117 -6.56 -2.83 -9.76
C ARG A 117 -7.94 -2.22 -9.52
N LYS A 118 -8.67 -2.66 -8.48
CA LYS A 118 -9.97 -2.05 -8.13
C LYS A 118 -9.80 -0.59 -7.71
N TRP A 119 -8.78 -0.28 -6.91
CA TRP A 119 -8.50 1.09 -6.50
C TRP A 119 -8.05 1.98 -7.65
N LEU A 120 -7.22 1.47 -8.56
CA LEU A 120 -6.86 2.21 -9.78
C LEU A 120 -8.07 2.55 -10.64
N LYS A 121 -9.01 1.61 -10.80
CA LYS A 121 -10.29 1.88 -11.49
C LYS A 121 -11.09 2.96 -10.78
N LYS A 122 -11.20 2.90 -9.45
CA LYS A 122 -11.87 3.95 -8.65
C LYS A 122 -11.19 5.32 -8.81
N ALA A 123 -9.86 5.35 -8.91
CA ALA A 123 -9.08 6.56 -9.14
C ALA A 123 -9.10 7.07 -10.58
N ASN A 124 -9.83 6.40 -11.49
CA ASN A 124 -9.81 6.64 -12.93
C ASN A 124 -8.37 6.65 -13.51
N VAL A 125 -7.58 5.66 -13.09
CA VAL A 125 -6.21 5.43 -13.55
C VAL A 125 -6.15 4.13 -14.34
N ASP A 126 -5.50 4.18 -15.50
CA ASP A 126 -5.36 3.02 -16.36
C ASP A 126 -4.62 1.85 -15.67
N THR A 127 -5.28 0.69 -15.65
CA THR A 127 -4.82 -0.53 -14.98
C THR A 127 -3.90 -1.40 -15.83
N GLU A 128 -3.79 -1.18 -17.13
CA GLU A 128 -2.99 -2.05 -18.00
C GLU A 128 -1.51 -2.04 -17.59
N GLY A 129 -0.90 -3.21 -17.39
CA GLY A 129 0.50 -3.31 -16.95
C GLY A 129 0.81 -2.75 -15.56
N ALA A 130 -0.18 -2.26 -14.82
CA ALA A 130 0.01 -1.68 -13.49
C ALA A 130 0.21 -2.74 -12.42
N THR A 131 1.26 -2.57 -11.59
CA THR A 131 1.54 -3.42 -10.44
C THR A 131 1.77 -2.60 -9.17
N PRO A 132 1.59 -3.18 -7.97
CA PRO A 132 1.99 -2.54 -6.72
C PRO A 132 3.46 -2.09 -6.71
N HIS A 133 4.34 -2.82 -7.40
CA HIS A 133 5.75 -2.46 -7.53
C HIS A 133 5.93 -1.18 -8.35
N ASN A 134 5.16 -1.01 -9.44
CA ASN A 134 5.18 0.21 -10.22
C ASN A 134 4.75 1.43 -9.39
N LEU A 135 3.70 1.30 -8.58
CA LEU A 135 3.25 2.37 -7.68
C LEU A 135 4.39 2.79 -6.74
N ARG A 136 5.05 1.82 -6.12
CA ARG A 136 6.20 2.06 -5.25
C ARG A 136 7.32 2.82 -5.96
N LEU A 137 7.70 2.40 -7.18
CA LEU A 137 8.72 3.09 -7.95
C LEU A 137 8.32 4.54 -8.25
N SER A 138 7.08 4.77 -8.66
CA SER A 138 6.54 6.11 -8.93
C SER A 138 6.56 7.02 -7.70
N VAL A 139 6.17 6.50 -6.54
CA VAL A 139 6.23 7.24 -5.27
C VAL A 139 7.67 7.64 -4.95
N ILE A 140 8.62 6.72 -5.04
CA ILE A 140 10.04 6.99 -4.76
C ILE A 140 10.59 8.07 -5.70
N ILE A 141 10.29 7.96 -7.00
CA ILE A 141 10.71 8.95 -8.01
C ILE A 141 10.11 10.32 -7.70
N ALA A 142 8.81 10.39 -7.40
CA ALA A 142 8.14 11.64 -7.06
C ALA A 142 8.73 12.27 -5.78
N TYR A 143 9.06 11.47 -4.76
CA TYR A 143 9.68 11.95 -3.53
C TYR A 143 11.10 12.48 -3.77
N ALA A 144 11.88 11.81 -4.63
CA ALA A 144 13.23 12.26 -5.00
C ALA A 144 13.22 13.55 -5.85
N ALA A 145 12.12 13.81 -6.57
CA ALA A 145 11.95 14.99 -7.42
C ALA A 145 11.34 16.20 -6.68
N ALA A 146 10.85 16.04 -5.45
CA ALA A 146 10.26 17.12 -4.69
C ALA A 146 11.32 18.16 -4.27
N PRO A 147 11.05 19.47 -4.41
CA PRO A 147 11.95 20.50 -3.89
C PRO A 147 12.07 20.37 -2.37
N LYS A 148 13.30 20.50 -1.86
CA LYS A 148 13.62 20.43 -0.42
C LYS A 148 13.22 21.71 0.30
#